data_AF-A0A353E548-F1
#
_entry.id   AF-A0A353E548-F1
#
_cell.length_a   1.000
_cell.length_b   1.000
_cell.length_c   1.000
_cell.angle_alpha   90.00
_cell.angle_beta   90.00
_cell.angle_gamma   90.00
#
_symmetry.space_group_name_H-M   'P 1'
#
loop_
_entity.id
_entity.type
_entity.pdbx_description
1 polymer ?
#
loop_
_entity_poly.entity_id
_entity_poly.type
_entity_poly.pdbx_seq_one_letter_code
_entity_poly.pdbx_strand_id
1 'polypeptide(L)'
;MAYLDEFSTTVYKTMSARFTAYHRMKRNRDASKVAEALSSASIIGISLIALQSKNIALSNQISVFTIILSTFLLVLSLLFSGLDYDKRKDNYHSCGNALNRLYRQIHHDAKILPEAEQQEKEQKYIKEYEDILD
;
A
#
# COMPACT_ATOMS: atom_id res chain seq x y z
N MET A 1 31.45 -0.02 21.81
CA MET A 1 30.48 0.43 20.78
C MET A 1 29.12 0.18 21.41
N ALA A 2 28.27 1.22 21.50
CA ALA A 2 26.97 1.09 22.15
C ALA A 2 26.13 0.04 21.40
N TYR A 3 25.90 -1.11 22.03
CA TYR A 3 25.17 -2.25 21.46
C TYR A 3 23.80 -1.84 20.87
N LEU A 4 23.14 -0.89 21.52
CA LEU A 4 21.84 -0.35 21.08
C LEU A 4 21.92 0.48 19.79
N ASP A 5 23.08 1.04 19.42
CA ASP A 5 23.21 1.89 18.23
C ASP A 5 23.18 1.07 16.92
N GLU A 6 23.79 -0.11 16.94
CA GLU A 6 23.73 -1.07 15.83
C GLU A 6 22.31 -1.63 15.66
N PHE A 7 21.65 -2.00 16.77
CA PHE A 7 20.27 -2.47 16.74
C PHE A 7 19.30 -1.37 16.29
N SER A 8 19.47 -0.14 16.79
CA SER A 8 18.71 1.05 16.36
C SER A 8 18.79 1.28 14.85
N THR A 9 19.98 1.12 14.28
CA THR A 9 20.19 1.23 12.82
C THR A 9 19.41 0.17 12.04
N THR A 10 19.34 -1.06 12.57
CA THR A 10 18.56 -2.15 11.97
C THR A 10 17.06 -1.86 12.01
N VAL A 11 16.54 -1.44 13.16
CA VAL A 11 15.12 -1.05 13.31
C VAL A 11 14.77 0.10 12.37
N TYR A 12 15.65 1.09 12.23
CA TYR A 12 15.47 2.21 11.30
C TYR A 12 15.41 1.78 9.83
N LYS A 13 16.29 0.86 9.41
CA LYS A 13 16.29 0.30 8.05
C LYS A 13 14.99 -0.45 7.76
N THR A 14 14.54 -1.30 8.70
CA THR A 14 13.30 -2.06 8.56
C THR A 14 12.08 -1.14 8.51
N MET A 15 12.01 -0.14 9.39
CA MET A 15 10.97 0.89 9.38
C MET A 15 10.89 1.60 8.02
N SER A 16 12.03 2.05 7.50
CA SER A 16 12.12 2.74 6.21
C SER A 16 11.67 1.84 5.04
N ALA A 17 12.03 0.56 5.08
CA ALA A 17 11.55 -0.44 4.11
C ALA A 17 10.03 -0.61 4.17
N ARG A 18 9.43 -0.70 5.36
CA ARG A 18 7.97 -0.84 5.55
C ARG A 18 7.21 0.39 5.05
N PHE A 19 7.68 1.60 5.34
CA PHE A 19 7.07 2.82 4.78
C PHE A 19 7.23 2.92 3.26
N THR A 20 8.37 2.49 2.71
CA THR A 20 8.57 2.42 1.26
C THR A 20 7.58 1.44 0.61
N ALA A 21 7.37 0.27 1.22
CA ALA A 21 6.37 -0.70 0.77
C ALA A 21 4.95 -0.12 0.82
N TYR A 22 4.59 0.60 1.90
CA TYR A 22 3.33 1.34 2.02
C TYR A 22 3.13 2.34 0.87
N HIS A 23 4.13 3.17 0.57
CA HIS A 23 4.03 4.16 -0.50
C HIS A 23 3.93 3.51 -1.89
N ARG A 24 4.65 2.41 -2.14
CA ARG A 24 4.55 1.65 -3.39
C ARG A 24 3.16 1.05 -3.57
N MET A 25 2.60 0.44 -2.52
CA MET A 25 1.24 -0.09 -2.49
C MET A 25 0.20 1.00 -2.75
N LYS A 26 0.32 2.16 -2.07
CA LYS A 26 -0.57 3.30 -2.27
C LYS A 26 -0.55 3.80 -3.72
N ARG A 27 0.64 4.02 -4.28
CA ARG A 27 0.79 4.48 -5.67
C ARG A 27 0.16 3.53 -6.67
N ASN A 28 0.35 2.22 -6.49
CA ASN A 28 -0.25 1.23 -7.37
C ASN A 28 -1.78 1.24 -7.31
N ARG A 29 -2.35 1.29 -6.09
CA ARG A 29 -3.80 1.42 -5.88
C ARG A 29 -4.36 2.67 -6.53
N ASP A 30 -3.71 3.82 -6.33
CA ASP A 30 -4.17 5.10 -6.87
C ASP A 30 -4.10 5.10 -8.42
N ALA A 31 -3.05 4.52 -9.01
CA ALA A 31 -2.94 4.35 -10.46
C ALA A 31 -4.04 3.44 -11.04
N SER A 32 -4.33 2.30 -10.39
CA SER A 32 -5.43 1.41 -10.78
C SER A 32 -6.78 2.13 -10.73
N LYS A 33 -7.04 2.92 -9.68
CA LYS A 33 -8.29 3.70 -9.57
C LYS A 33 -8.42 4.77 -10.65
N VAL A 34 -7.34 5.47 -10.98
CA VAL A 34 -7.35 6.46 -12.06
C VAL A 34 -7.62 5.77 -13.40
N ALA A 35 -7.00 4.62 -13.66
CA ALA A 35 -7.25 3.85 -14.88
C ALA A 35 -8.72 3.39 -14.97
N GLU A 36 -9.27 2.85 -13.88
CA GLU A 36 -10.68 2.43 -13.80
C GLU A 36 -11.64 3.60 -14.06
N ALA A 37 -11.38 4.77 -13.47
CA ALA A 37 -12.19 5.97 -13.67
C ALA A 37 -12.14 6.47 -15.12
N LEU A 38 -10.94 6.52 -15.73
CA LEU A 38 -10.77 6.95 -17.12
C LEU A 38 -11.42 5.97 -18.11
N SER A 39 -11.26 4.67 -17.89
CA SER A 39 -11.91 3.65 -18.72
C SER A 39 -13.43 3.71 -18.59
N SER A 40 -13.96 3.93 -17.38
CA SER A 40 -15.40 4.12 -17.14
C SER A 40 -15.94 5.36 -17.87
N ALA A 41 -15.26 6.50 -17.75
CA ALA A 41 -15.63 7.72 -18.46
C ALA A 41 -15.62 7.54 -19.99
N SER A 42 -14.64 6.80 -20.51
CA SER A 42 -14.51 6.50 -21.93
C SER A 42 -15.63 5.60 -22.45
N ILE A 43 -16.02 4.57 -21.68
CA ILE A 43 -17.16 3.69 -21.97
C ILE A 43 -18.47 4.49 -22.05
N ILE A 44 -18.68 5.40 -21.09
CA ILE A 44 -19.86 6.29 -21.09
C ILE A 44 -19.85 7.20 -22.33
N GLY A 45 -18.71 7.81 -22.66
CA GLY A 45 -18.55 8.64 -23.85
C GLY A 45 -18.88 7.89 -25.14
N ILE A 46 -18.36 6.66 -25.31
CA ILE A 46 -18.65 5.81 -26.46
C ILE A 46 -20.15 5.45 -26.52
N SER A 47 -20.76 5.15 -25.36
CA SER A 47 -22.20 4.88 -25.28
C SER A 47 -23.05 6.06 -25.78
N LEU A 48 -22.68 7.29 -25.40
CA LEU A 48 -23.36 8.50 -25.84
C LEU A 48 -23.22 8.74 -27.35
N ILE A 49 -22.05 8.43 -27.93
CA ILE A 49 -21.83 8.51 -29.38
C ILE A 49 -22.70 7.48 -30.12
N ALA A 50 -22.80 6.26 -29.60
CA ALA A 50 -23.68 5.23 -30.17
C ALA A 50 -25.15 5.65 -30.20
N LEU A 51 -25.60 6.38 -29.16
CA LEU A 51 -26.97 6.91 -29.06
C LEU A 51 -27.27 8.03 -30.06
N GLN A 52 -26.28 8.86 -30.42
CA GLN A 52 -26.45 9.91 -31.44
C GLN A 52 -26.29 9.42 -32.88
N SER A 53 -25.77 8.20 -33.07
CA SER A 53 -25.58 7.60 -34.39
C SER A 53 -26.92 7.38 -35.10
N LYS A 54 -27.10 8.02 -36.27
CA LYS A 54 -28.24 7.76 -37.16
C LYS A 54 -28.13 6.42 -37.90
N ASN A 55 -26.94 5.79 -37.88
CA ASN A 55 -26.71 4.49 -38.52
C ASN A 55 -26.94 3.37 -37.50
N ILE A 56 -28.01 2.60 -37.70
CA ILE A 56 -28.45 1.52 -36.80
C ILE A 56 -27.42 0.38 -36.73
N ALA A 57 -26.85 -0.02 -37.87
CA ALA A 57 -25.86 -1.11 -37.91
C ALA A 57 -24.58 -0.72 -37.16
N LEU A 58 -24.11 0.51 -37.34
CA LEU A 58 -22.95 1.06 -36.63
C LEU A 58 -23.23 1.19 -35.13
N SER A 59 -24.41 1.71 -34.76
CA SER A 59 -24.82 1.85 -33.36
C SER A 59 -24.83 0.50 -32.63
N ASN A 60 -25.42 -0.54 -33.25
CA ASN A 60 -25.45 -1.89 -32.70
C ASN A 60 -24.04 -2.48 -32.49
N GLN A 61 -23.11 -2.29 -33.44
CA GLN A 61 -21.74 -2.76 -33.30
C GLN A 61 -21.01 -2.05 -32.14
N ILE A 62 -21.18 -0.73 -32.01
CA ILE A 62 -20.60 0.04 -30.91
C ILE A 62 -21.19 -0.43 -29.58
N SER A 63 -22.51 -0.62 -29.48
CA SER A 63 -23.16 -1.09 -28.24
C SER A 63 -22.64 -2.46 -27.79
N VAL A 64 -22.50 -3.43 -28.70
CA VAL A 64 -21.93 -4.76 -28.37
C VAL A 64 -20.51 -4.61 -27.84
N PHE A 65 -19.68 -3.80 -28.50
CA PHE A 65 -18.32 -3.53 -28.05
C PHE A 65 -18.27 -2.87 -26.66
N THR A 66 -19.16 -1.91 -26.41
CA THR A 66 -19.26 -1.21 -25.13
C THR A 66 -19.69 -2.13 -24.00
N ILE A 67 -20.60 -3.07 -24.24
CA ILE A 67 -21.02 -4.07 -23.25
C ILE A 67 -19.84 -4.99 -22.87
N ILE A 68 -19.09 -5.47 -23.87
CA ILE A 68 -17.89 -6.30 -23.63
C ILE A 68 -16.87 -5.52 -22.79
N LEU A 69 -16.59 -4.27 -23.16
CA LEU A 69 -15.63 -3.43 -22.45
C LEU A 69 -16.07 -3.11 -21.02
N SER A 70 -17.37 -2.89 -20.81
CA SER A 70 -17.97 -2.66 -19.49
C SER A 70 -17.87 -3.89 -18.59
N THR A 71 -18.12 -5.08 -19.16
CA THR A 71 -17.99 -6.35 -18.45
C THR A 71 -16.54 -6.60 -18.06
N PHE A 72 -15.59 -6.32 -18.97
CA PHE A 72 -14.17 -6.43 -18.69
C PHE A 72 -13.71 -5.48 -17.58
N LEU A 73 -14.16 -4.22 -17.61
CA LEU A 73 -13.87 -3.24 -16.56
C LEU A 73 -14.41 -3.69 -15.20
N LEU A 74 -15.63 -4.24 -15.17
CA LEU A 74 -16.23 -4.76 -13.95
C LEU A 74 -15.39 -5.89 -13.33
N VAL A 75 -14.90 -6.82 -14.15
CA VAL A 75 -14.03 -7.91 -13.69
C VAL A 75 -12.72 -7.37 -13.10
N LEU A 76 -12.11 -6.37 -13.75
CA LEU A 76 -10.90 -5.72 -13.22
C LEU A 76 -11.16 -5.00 -11.90
N SER A 77 -12.29 -4.30 -11.78
CA SER A 77 -12.71 -3.62 -10.54
C SER A 77 -12.85 -4.61 -9.39
N LEU A 78 -13.51 -5.74 -9.63
CA LEU A 78 -13.65 -6.82 -8.64
C LEU A 78 -12.29 -7.42 -8.24
N LEU A 79 -11.39 -7.61 -9.21
CA LEU A 79 -10.04 -8.12 -8.94
C LEU A 79 -9.23 -7.14 -8.08
N PHE A 80 -9.26 -5.84 -8.40
CA PHE A 80 -8.59 -4.81 -7.61
C PHE A 80 -9.18 -4.64 -6.21
N SER A 81 -10.50 -4.79 -6.07
CA SER A 81 -11.19 -4.79 -4.78
C SER A 81 -10.80 -6.02 -3.93
N GLY A 82 -10.72 -7.20 -4.56
CA GLY A 82 -10.37 -8.46 -3.89
C GLY A 82 -8.90 -8.60 -3.48
N LEU A 83 -8.00 -7.74 -3.98
CA LEU A 83 -6.57 -7.77 -3.64
C LEU A 83 -6.24 -7.23 -2.23
N ASP A 84 -7.25 -6.83 -1.45
CA ASP A 84 -7.13 -6.38 -0.05
C ASP A 84 -6.00 -5.32 0.14
N TYR A 85 -5.79 -4.49 -0.89
CA TYR A 85 -4.72 -3.48 -0.93
C TYR A 85 -4.81 -2.55 0.27
N ASP A 86 -6.01 -2.25 0.75
CA ASP A 86 -6.22 -1.40 1.92
C ASP A 86 -5.75 -2.07 3.21
N LYS A 87 -6.11 -3.34 3.46
CA LYS A 87 -5.61 -4.07 4.63
C LYS A 87 -4.09 -4.19 4.63
N ARG A 88 -3.51 -4.57 3.48
CA ARG A 88 -2.04 -4.72 3.36
C ARG A 88 -1.33 -3.38 3.58
N LYS A 89 -1.86 -2.31 2.98
CA LYS A 89 -1.36 -0.94 3.15
C LYS A 89 -1.45 -0.50 4.61
N ASP A 90 -2.58 -0.73 5.27
CA ASP A 90 -2.77 -0.36 6.68
C ASP A 90 -1.85 -1.16 7.61
N ASN A 91 -1.64 -2.45 7.34
CA ASN A 91 -0.66 -3.28 8.06
C ASN A 91 0.78 -2.77 7.91
N TYR A 92 1.21 -2.37 6.70
CA TYR A 92 2.54 -1.78 6.52
C TYR A 92 2.68 -0.45 7.24
N HIS A 93 1.61 0.35 7.30
CA HIS A 93 1.61 1.63 7.98
C HIS A 93 1.63 1.49 9.50
N SER A 94 0.82 0.57 10.07
CA SER A 94 0.79 0.30 11.50
C SER A 94 2.12 -0.29 11.98
N CYS A 95 2.66 -1.28 11.26
CA CYS A 95 3.98 -1.86 11.54
C CYS A 95 5.09 -0.80 11.47
N GLY A 96 5.09 0.06 10.44
CA GLY A 96 6.04 1.18 10.35
C GLY A 96 5.96 2.16 11.52
N ASN A 97 4.75 2.47 11.99
CA ASN A 97 4.54 3.34 13.16
C ASN A 97 5.00 2.69 14.47
N ALA A 98 4.77 1.38 14.63
CA ALA A 98 5.25 0.62 15.79
C ALA A 98 6.78 0.59 15.83
N LEU A 99 7.43 0.29 14.69
CA LEU A 99 8.89 0.33 14.57
C LEU A 99 9.47 1.73 14.82
N ASN A 100 8.79 2.80 14.38
CA ASN A 100 9.22 4.17 14.66
C ASN A 100 9.16 4.51 16.17
N ARG A 101 8.14 4.01 16.89
CA ARG A 101 8.06 4.17 18.35
C ARG A 101 9.20 3.43 19.04
N LEU A 102 9.45 2.18 18.64
CA LEU A 102 10.54 1.36 19.17
C LEU A 102 11.91 2.01 18.90
N TYR A 103 12.15 2.48 17.67
CA TYR A 103 13.37 3.21 17.30
C TYR A 103 13.62 4.43 18.19
N ARG A 104 12.58 5.25 18.45
CA ARG A 104 12.71 6.43 19.30
C ARG A 104 13.04 6.07 20.75
N GLN A 105 12.50 4.98 21.26
CA GLN A 105 12.82 4.48 22.61
C GLN A 105 14.26 3.97 22.68
N ILE A 106 14.69 3.13 21.74
CA ILE A 106 16.06 2.63 21.67
C ILE A 106 17.06 3.79 21.57
N HIS A 107 16.79 4.77 20.71
CA HIS A 107 17.69 5.90 20.51
C HIS A 107 17.75 6.85 21.70
N HIS A 108 16.67 6.97 22.47
CA HIS A 108 16.65 7.70 23.74
C HIS A 108 17.48 6.97 24.80
N ASP A 109 17.23 5.68 24.96
CA ASP A 109 17.86 4.85 25.98
C ASP A 109 19.36 4.62 25.69
N ALA A 110 19.76 4.54 24.42
CA ALA A 110 21.16 4.52 24.00
C ALA A 110 21.95 5.78 24.38
N LYS A 111 21.29 6.93 24.55
CA LYS A 111 21.94 8.20 24.93
C LYS A 111 22.01 8.42 26.44
N ILE A 112 21.09 7.83 27.20
CA ILE A 112 20.91 8.13 28.63
C ILE A 112 21.46 7.01 29.51
N LEU A 113 21.41 5.76 29.06
CA LEU A 113 21.77 4.62 29.90
C LEU A 113 23.25 4.26 29.79
N PRO A 114 23.90 3.89 30.91
CA PRO A 114 25.24 3.31 30.91
C PRO A 114 25.26 1.93 30.22
N GLU A 115 26.39 1.56 29.61
CA GLU A 115 26.52 0.34 28.77
C GLU A 115 26.06 -0.96 29.46
N ALA A 116 26.19 -1.07 30.79
CA ALA A 116 25.75 -2.25 31.55
C ALA A 116 24.21 -2.44 31.54
N GLU A 117 23.43 -1.36 31.57
CA GLU A 117 21.96 -1.42 31.51
C GLU A 117 21.45 -1.54 30.06
N GLN A 118 22.28 -1.20 29.07
CA GLN A 118 21.94 -1.32 27.66
C GLN A 118 21.77 -2.78 27.22
N GLN A 119 22.64 -3.69 27.71
CA GLN A 119 22.57 -5.11 27.39
C GLN A 119 21.31 -5.80 27.91
N GLU A 120 20.84 -5.42 29.10
CA GLU A 120 19.62 -6.01 29.67
C GLU A 120 18.36 -5.56 28.89
N LYS A 121 18.32 -4.30 28.49
CA LYS A 121 17.20 -3.77 27.69
C LYS A 121 17.23 -4.20 26.23
N GLU A 122 18.39 -4.49 25.66
CA GLU A 122 18.51 -4.96 24.28
C GLU A 122 17.67 -6.21 24.02
N GLN A 123 17.72 -7.22 24.89
CA GLN A 123 16.91 -8.43 24.74
C GLN A 123 15.41 -8.13 24.75
N LYS A 124 14.98 -7.14 25.54
CA LYS A 124 13.59 -6.72 25.58
C LYS A 124 13.18 -6.05 24.26
N TYR A 125 14.02 -5.18 23.72
CA TYR A 125 13.75 -4.52 22.45
C TYR A 125 13.81 -5.45 21.24
N ILE A 126 14.63 -6.50 21.28
CA ILE A 126 14.64 -7.55 20.27
C ILE A 126 13.30 -8.30 20.26
N LYS A 127 12.79 -8.70 21.44
CA LYS A 127 11.46 -9.33 21.52
C LYS A 127 10.35 -8.41 21.01
N GLU A 128 10.35 -7.15 21.43
CA GLU A 128 9.35 -6.18 20.96
C GLU A 128 9.45 -5.93 19.45
N TYR A 129 10.65 -5.99 18.87
CA TYR A 129 10.86 -5.92 17.43
C TYR A 129 10.28 -7.14 16.69
N GLU A 130 10.51 -8.35 17.22
CA GLU A 130 9.96 -9.59 16.66
C GLU A 130 8.42 -9.60 16.73
N ASP A 131 7.84 -9.22 17.87
CA ASP A 131 6.38 -9.12 18.06
C ASP A 131 5.72 -8.10 17.11
N ILE A 132 6.45 -7.06 16.66
CA ILE A 132 5.94 -6.07 15.69
C ILE A 132 5.97 -6.61 14.25
N LEU A 133 6.82 -7.60 13.98
CA LEU A 133 7.04 -8.15 12.64
C LEU A 133 6.20 -9.39 12.34
N ASP A 134 5.78 -10.13 13.36
CA ASP A 134 4.79 -11.20 13.29
C ASP A 134 3.39 -10.67 12.92
#